data_AF-A0A7C7CG45-F1
#
_entry.id   AF-A0A7C7CG45-F1
#
_cell.length_a   1.000
_cell.length_b   1.000
_cell.length_c   1.000
_cell.angle_alpha   90.00
_cell.angle_beta   90.00
_cell.angle_gamma   90.00
#
_symmetry.space_group_name_H-M   'P 1'
#
loop_
_entity.id
_entity.type
_entity.pdbx_description
1 polymer ?
#
loop_
_entity_poly.entity_id
_entity_poly.type
_entity_poly.pdbx_seq_one_letter_code
_entity_poly.pdbx_strand_id
1 'polypeptide(L)'
;MVNAVGKVIGNQELITRFNYLFTAIAAKLQYRIGSWMPCVFIGPRLDFQLSYETNYNISAFQGDFAKLIFGLNYGLGIQYLNHHSGIGLQVSRHQDLTKVYDQPQSSTNTGLRIRNNAFVFNLVLRYYLKDQNDDTEEIK
;
A
#
# COMPACT_ATOMS: atom_id res chain seq x y z
N MET A 1 -0.61 24.53 -45.48
CA MET A 1 0.26 24.28 -44.32
C MET A 1 -0.26 25.12 -43.16
N VAL A 2 -0.88 24.51 -42.15
CA VAL A 2 -1.33 25.21 -40.95
C VAL A 2 -0.33 24.88 -39.84
N ASN A 3 0.56 25.83 -39.54
CA ASN A 3 1.42 25.74 -38.37
C ASN A 3 0.59 26.11 -37.15
N ALA A 4 0.07 25.11 -36.44
CA ALA A 4 -0.45 25.30 -35.10
C ALA A 4 0.75 25.37 -34.13
N VAL A 5 1.31 26.58 -33.96
CA VAL A 5 2.24 26.87 -32.86
C VAL A 5 1.40 26.89 -31.58
N GLY A 6 1.33 25.74 -30.90
CA GLY A 6 0.73 25.62 -29.58
C GLY A 6 1.52 26.46 -28.59
N LYS A 7 0.94 27.59 -28.18
CA LYS A 7 1.41 28.38 -27.04
C LYS A 7 1.40 27.47 -25.81
N VAL A 8 2.54 27.30 -25.15
CA VAL A 8 2.64 26.56 -23.88
C VAL A 8 1.90 27.38 -22.81
N ILE A 9 0.65 27.03 -22.53
CA ILE A 9 -0.19 27.67 -21.51
C ILE A 9 0.15 27.07 -20.15
N GLY A 10 1.17 27.64 -19.48
CA GLY A 10 1.41 27.51 -18.05
C GLY A 10 1.77 26.11 -17.53
N ASN A 11 2.41 26.05 -16.37
CA ASN A 11 2.55 24.81 -15.61
C ASN A 11 1.18 24.47 -15.01
N GLN A 12 0.34 23.73 -15.73
CA GLN A 12 -0.85 23.14 -15.13
C GLN A 12 -0.43 21.88 -14.36
N GLU A 13 -0.60 21.91 -13.05
CA GLU A 13 -0.40 20.73 -12.21
C GLU A 13 -1.55 19.76 -12.44
N LEU A 14 -1.24 18.59 -12.99
CA LEU A 14 -2.19 17.49 -13.12
C LEU A 14 -2.26 16.77 -11.78
N ILE A 15 -3.40 16.91 -11.10
CA ILE A 15 -3.67 16.28 -9.82
C ILE A 15 -4.68 15.17 -10.08
N THR A 16 -4.28 13.96 -9.72
CA THR A 16 -5.09 12.76 -9.86
C THR A 16 -5.13 12.02 -8.54
N ARG A 17 -6.34 11.66 -8.10
CA ARG A 17 -6.56 10.90 -6.88
C ARG A 17 -7.25 9.58 -7.22
N PHE A 18 -6.66 8.50 -6.72
CA PHE A 18 -7.24 7.17 -6.79
C PHE A 18 -7.65 6.74 -5.39
N ASN A 19 -8.89 6.26 -5.25
CA ASN A 19 -9.38 5.72 -4.00
C ASN A 19 -9.52 4.20 -4.14
N TYR A 20 -8.89 3.46 -3.24
CA TYR A 20 -8.89 2.00 -3.23
C TYR A 20 -9.39 1.48 -1.89
N LEU A 21 -10.15 0.39 -1.94
CA LEU A 21 -10.31 -0.52 -0.82
C LEU A 21 -9.27 -1.62 -0.97
N PHE A 22 -8.42 -1.82 0.03
CA PHE A 22 -7.45 -2.92 -0.01
C PHE A 22 -7.71 -3.95 1.07
N THR A 23 -7.34 -5.19 0.75
CA THR A 23 -7.24 -6.29 1.69
C THR A 23 -5.85 -6.90 1.59
N ALA A 24 -5.25 -7.21 2.74
CA ALA A 24 -3.95 -7.85 2.81
C ALA A 24 -4.04 -9.01 3.79
N ILE A 25 -3.93 -10.22 3.27
CA ILE A 25 -3.86 -11.44 4.07
C ILE A 25 -2.38 -11.74 4.23
N ALA A 26 -1.90 -11.84 5.47
CA ALA A 26 -0.48 -12.03 5.75
C ALA A 26 -0.23 -13.18 6.72
N ALA A 27 0.72 -14.03 6.36
CA ALA A 27 1.35 -14.93 7.31
C ALA A 27 2.28 -14.11 8.20
N LYS A 28 2.18 -14.30 9.51
CA LYS A 28 2.91 -13.51 10.49
C LYS A 28 3.64 -14.41 11.47
N LEU A 29 4.96 -14.23 11.56
CA LEU A 29 5.82 -14.86 12.56
C LEU A 29 6.11 -13.85 13.66
N GLN A 30 5.95 -14.28 14.91
CA GLN A 30 6.17 -13.46 16.10
C GLN A 30 7.04 -14.26 17.07
N TYR A 31 7.98 -13.59 17.70
CA TYR A 31 8.82 -14.23 18.72
C TYR A 31 8.86 -13.33 19.95
N ARG A 32 8.58 -13.90 21.12
CA ARG A 32 8.51 -13.15 22.37
C ARG A 32 9.84 -13.21 23.11
N ILE A 33 10.34 -12.05 23.51
CA ILE A 33 11.58 -11.85 24.27
C ILE A 33 11.23 -10.95 25.45
N GLY A 34 10.77 -11.57 26.55
CA GLY A 34 10.23 -10.83 27.70
C GLY A 34 9.02 -9.98 27.31
N SER A 35 9.11 -8.67 27.53
CA SER A 35 8.07 -7.70 27.13
C SER A 35 8.14 -7.30 25.66
N TRP A 36 9.15 -7.71 24.91
CA TRP A 36 9.27 -7.36 23.49
C TRP A 36 8.81 -8.51 22.60
N MET A 37 8.17 -8.18 21.49
CA MET A 37 7.71 -9.14 20.50
C MET A 37 8.02 -8.62 19.09
N PRO A 38 9.25 -8.85 18.59
CA PRO A 38 9.54 -8.68 17.17
C PRO A 38 8.64 -9.56 16.31
N CYS A 39 8.35 -9.07 15.11
CA CYS A 39 7.56 -9.79 14.13
C CYS A 39 7.99 -9.50 12.69
N VAL A 40 7.81 -10.50 11.83
CA VAL A 40 7.92 -10.40 10.38
C VAL A 40 6.64 -10.93 9.77
N PHE A 41 6.21 -10.33 8.67
CA PHE A 41 5.04 -10.79 7.94
C PHE A 41 5.20 -10.63 6.44
N ILE A 42 4.48 -11.47 5.70
CA ILE A 42 4.42 -11.45 4.25
C ILE A 42 3.08 -12.03 3.81
N GLY A 43 2.51 -11.49 2.74
CA GLY A 43 1.38 -12.12 2.09
C GLY A 43 0.80 -11.30 0.94
N PRO A 44 -0.18 -11.88 0.23
CA PRO A 44 -0.82 -11.21 -0.89
C PRO A 44 -1.62 -10.00 -0.43
N ARG A 45 -1.64 -9.00 -1.30
CA ARG A 45 -2.47 -7.81 -1.21
C ARG A 45 -3.33 -7.69 -2.45
N LEU A 46 -4.56 -7.26 -2.26
CA LEU A 46 -5.53 -7.02 -3.32
C LEU A 46 -6.14 -5.64 -3.10
N ASP A 47 -5.99 -4.75 -4.07
CA ASP A 47 -6.54 -3.40 -4.04
C ASP A 47 -7.66 -3.30 -5.09
N PHE A 48 -8.85 -2.91 -4.66
CA PHE A 48 -10.02 -2.71 -5.51
C PHE A 48 -10.31 -1.20 -5.65
N GLN A 49 -10.33 -0.72 -6.89
CA GLN A 49 -10.54 0.70 -7.17
C GLN A 49 -12.01 1.07 -6.93
N LEU A 50 -12.24 2.02 -6.02
CA LEU A 50 -13.57 2.53 -5.70
C LEU A 50 -13.93 3.73 -6.56
N SER A 51 -13.01 4.69 -6.68
CA SER A 51 -13.23 5.90 -7.46
C SER A 51 -11.93 6.52 -7.95
N TYR A 52 -12.07 7.44 -8.90
CA TYR A 52 -11.01 8.19 -9.55
C TYR A 52 -11.47 9.63 -9.75
N GLU A 53 -10.65 10.57 -9.33
CA GLU A 53 -10.89 12.00 -9.47
C GLU A 53 -9.66 12.64 -10.12
N THR A 54 -9.87 13.51 -11.09
CA THR A 54 -8.81 14.27 -11.76
C THR A 54 -9.28 15.69 -12.02
N ASN A 55 -8.37 16.65 -11.90
CA ASN A 55 -8.63 18.06 -12.24
C ASN A 55 -8.51 18.35 -13.75
N TYR A 56 -8.19 17.35 -14.56
CA TYR A 56 -8.04 17.46 -16.00
C TYR A 56 -9.18 16.75 -16.74
N ASN A 57 -9.74 17.36 -17.78
CA ASN A 57 -10.83 16.74 -18.55
C ASN A 57 -10.27 15.67 -19.49
N ILE A 58 -10.00 14.50 -18.94
CA ILE A 58 -9.50 13.32 -19.64
C ILE A 58 -10.54 12.20 -19.59
N SER A 59 -11.65 12.48 -20.27
CA SER A 59 -12.68 11.49 -20.58
C SER A 59 -12.10 10.31 -21.38
N ALA A 60 -10.97 10.50 -22.07
CA ALA A 60 -10.30 9.45 -22.84
C ALA A 60 -9.50 8.43 -22.01
N PHE A 61 -9.08 8.74 -20.77
CA PHE A 61 -8.23 7.83 -19.97
C PHE A 61 -8.99 7.00 -18.93
N GLN A 62 -10.27 7.28 -18.70
CA GLN A 62 -11.05 6.60 -17.65
C GLN A 62 -11.25 5.08 -17.90
N GLY A 63 -11.13 4.60 -19.15
CA GLY A 63 -11.31 3.19 -19.49
C GLY A 63 -10.12 2.28 -19.19
N ASP A 64 -8.93 2.85 -18.97
CA ASP A 64 -7.66 2.11 -19.07
C ASP A 64 -7.00 1.82 -17.71
N PHE A 65 -7.61 2.24 -16.60
CA PHE A 65 -7.11 1.95 -15.25
C PHE A 65 -7.49 0.54 -14.79
N ALA A 66 -6.54 -0.15 -14.16
CA ALA A 66 -6.79 -1.45 -13.57
C ALA A 66 -7.72 -1.33 -12.34
N LYS A 67 -8.96 -1.82 -12.46
CA LYS A 67 -9.93 -1.87 -11.35
C LYS A 67 -9.47 -2.74 -10.18
N LEU A 68 -8.63 -3.73 -10.48
CA LEU A 68 -8.12 -4.70 -9.52
C LEU A 68 -6.60 -4.75 -9.62
N ILE A 69 -5.92 -4.54 -8.49
CA ILE A 69 -4.47 -4.56 -8.41
C ILE A 69 -4.06 -5.70 -7.49
N PHE A 70 -3.19 -6.58 -7.98
CA PHE A 70 -2.55 -7.59 -7.17
C PHE A 70 -1.21 -7.08 -6.70
N GLY A 71 -0.91 -7.32 -5.44
CA GLY A 71 0.32 -6.91 -4.81
C GLY A 71 0.82 -7.92 -3.80
N LEU A 72 2.01 -7.62 -3.30
CA LEU A 72 2.61 -8.27 -2.14
C LEU A 72 2.75 -7.21 -1.04
N ASN A 73 2.42 -7.60 0.18
CA ASN A 73 2.69 -6.83 1.38
C ASN A 73 3.65 -7.62 2.25
N TYR A 74 4.75 -7.01 2.66
CA TYR A 74 5.67 -7.62 3.61
C TYR A 74 6.31 -6.55 4.48
N GLY A 75 6.70 -6.94 5.68
CA GLY A 75 7.19 -5.97 6.64
C GLY A 75 7.73 -6.59 7.91
N LEU A 76 8.22 -5.68 8.75
CA LEU A 76 8.77 -5.97 10.05
C LEU A 76 8.04 -5.11 11.07
N GLY A 77 8.00 -5.58 12.30
CA GLY A 77 7.49 -4.78 13.41
C GLY A 77 8.06 -5.22 14.72
N ILE A 78 7.93 -4.35 15.69
CA ILE A 78 8.26 -4.62 17.08
C ILE A 78 7.11 -4.15 17.95
N GLN A 79 6.72 -4.98 18.91
CA GLN A 79 5.69 -4.64 19.87
C GLN A 79 6.25 -4.75 21.28
N TYR A 80 5.95 -3.77 22.11
CA TYR A 80 6.09 -3.85 23.56
C TYR A 80 4.77 -4.31 24.16
N LEU A 81 4.84 -5.35 24.99
CA LEU A 81 3.72 -6.00 25.66
C LEU A 81 3.76 -5.67 27.15
N ASN A 82 2.60 -5.31 27.68
CA ASN A 82 2.27 -5.22 29.08
C ASN A 82 1.06 -6.14 29.33
N HIS A 83 0.91 -6.74 30.51
CA HIS A 83 -0.13 -7.74 30.86
C HIS A 83 -1.31 -7.90 29.87
N HIS A 84 -2.14 -6.86 29.74
CA HIS A 84 -3.35 -6.86 28.89
C HIS A 84 -3.28 -5.92 27.68
N SER A 85 -2.14 -5.28 27.40
CA SER A 85 -2.03 -4.30 26.32
C SER A 85 -0.68 -4.35 25.61
N GLY A 86 -0.60 -3.79 24.41
CA GLY A 86 0.68 -3.62 23.77
C GLY A 86 0.70 -2.46 22.80
N ILE A 87 1.84 -1.81 22.71
CA ILE A 87 2.12 -0.75 21.74
C ILE A 87 3.22 -1.21 20.82
N GLY A 88 3.10 -0.97 19.52
CA GLY A 88 4.10 -1.41 18.57
C GLY A 88 4.22 -0.51 17.36
N LEU A 89 5.35 -0.66 16.69
CA LEU A 89 5.63 -0.02 15.41
C LEU A 89 5.74 -1.11 14.35
N GLN A 90 5.10 -0.90 13.20
CA GLN A 90 5.24 -1.76 12.03
C GLN A 90 5.64 -0.92 10.82
N VAL A 91 6.61 -1.43 10.06
CA VAL A 91 7.02 -0.88 8.77
C VAL A 91 6.75 -1.95 7.72
N SER A 92 5.96 -1.59 6.71
CA SER A 92 5.68 -2.49 5.58
C SER A 92 6.03 -1.84 4.25
N ARG A 93 6.29 -2.71 3.28
CA ARG A 93 6.41 -2.36 1.87
C ARG A 93 5.27 -3.00 1.10
N HIS A 94 4.58 -2.16 0.33
CA HIS A 94 3.49 -2.52 -0.54
C HIS A 94 4.00 -2.50 -1.97
N GLN A 95 4.23 -3.67 -2.54
CA GLN A 95 4.70 -3.83 -3.91
C GLN A 95 3.53 -4.26 -4.80
N ASP A 96 3.26 -3.52 -5.87
CA ASP A 96 2.29 -3.97 -6.87
C ASP A 96 2.93 -4.98 -7.82
N LEU A 97 2.24 -6.09 -8.05
CA LEU A 97 2.59 -7.09 -9.06
C LEU A 97 1.96 -6.71 -10.41
N THR A 98 0.75 -6.16 -10.40
CA THR A 98 0.12 -5.57 -11.59
C THR A 98 0.49 -4.09 -11.73
N LYS A 99 0.17 -3.48 -12.87
CA LYS A 99 0.35 -2.03 -13.09
C LYS A 99 -1.01 -1.35 -12.90
N VAL A 100 -1.02 -0.15 -12.33
CA VAL A 100 -2.23 0.67 -12.20
C VAL A 100 -2.67 1.17 -13.59
N TYR A 101 -1.68 1.54 -14.40
CA TYR A 101 -1.84 2.05 -15.75
C TYR A 101 -0.63 1.64 -16.59
N ASP A 102 -0.85 1.19 -17.82
CA ASP A 102 0.20 0.79 -18.76
C ASP A 102 -0.21 1.19 -20.18
N GLN A 103 0.18 2.40 -20.57
CA GLN A 103 0.08 2.85 -21.95
C GLN A 103 1.41 2.58 -22.66
N PRO A 104 1.45 1.66 -23.65
CA PRO A 104 2.64 1.42 -24.42
C PRO A 104 2.97 2.65 -25.27
N GLN A 105 4.26 2.87 -25.49
CA GLN A 105 4.75 3.89 -26.39
C GLN A 105 4.23 3.66 -27.81
N SER A 106 3.86 4.73 -28.50
CA SER A 106 3.44 4.69 -29.90
C SER A 106 4.06 5.86 -30.68
N SER A 107 3.74 5.98 -31.96
CA SER A 107 4.15 7.14 -32.77
C SER A 107 3.57 8.47 -32.28
N THR A 108 2.52 8.45 -31.45
CA THR A 108 1.82 9.65 -30.98
C THR A 108 1.89 9.87 -29.46
N ASN A 109 2.50 8.95 -28.70
CA ASN A 109 2.67 9.09 -27.25
C ASN A 109 3.99 8.47 -26.78
N THR A 110 4.57 8.98 -25.70
CA THR A 110 5.83 8.47 -25.12
C THR A 110 5.65 7.21 -24.28
N GLY A 111 4.42 6.72 -24.14
CA GLY A 111 4.04 5.71 -23.16
C GLY A 111 4.03 6.26 -21.73
N LEU A 112 3.26 5.60 -20.87
CA LEU A 112 3.20 5.93 -19.45
C LEU A 112 2.91 4.66 -18.65
N ARG A 113 3.71 4.43 -17.60
CA ARG A 113 3.57 3.29 -16.71
C ARG A 113 3.49 3.78 -15.28
N ILE A 114 2.39 3.44 -14.61
CA ILE A 114 2.17 3.79 -13.21
C ILE A 114 2.12 2.51 -12.39
N ARG A 115 2.96 2.45 -11.36
CA ARG A 115 3.00 1.37 -10.38
C ARG A 115 3.17 1.96 -8.99
N ASN A 116 2.42 1.46 -8.01
CA ASN A 116 2.61 1.86 -6.63
C ASN A 116 3.77 1.08 -6.00
N ASN A 117 4.57 1.78 -5.21
CA ASN A 117 5.63 1.23 -4.38
C ASN A 117 5.66 2.03 -3.09
N ALA A 118 4.76 1.69 -2.17
CA ALA A 118 4.55 2.45 -0.95
C ALA A 118 5.29 1.82 0.23
N PHE A 119 5.80 2.67 1.12
CA PHE A 119 6.22 2.30 2.47
C PHE A 119 5.18 2.82 3.45
N VAL A 120 4.74 1.96 4.37
CA VAL A 120 3.72 2.29 5.36
C VAL A 120 4.30 2.13 6.76
N PHE A 121 4.09 3.16 7.58
CA PHE A 121 4.47 3.18 8.99
C PHE A 121 3.18 3.15 9.82
N ASN A 122 3.03 2.13 10.66
CA ASN A 122 1.84 1.94 11.48
C ASN A 122 2.23 1.96 12.96
N LEU A 123 1.58 2.83 13.73
CA LEU A 123 1.54 2.73 15.18
C LEU A 123 0.37 1.81 15.56
N VAL A 124 0.65 0.77 16.34
CA VAL A 124 -0.32 -0.28 16.66
C VAL A 124 -0.55 -0.35 18.15
N LEU A 125 -1.82 -0.26 18.55
CA LEU A 125 -2.28 -0.51 19.91
C LEU A 125 -3.07 -1.82 19.90
N ARG A 126 -2.76 -2.73 20.84
CA ARG A 126 -3.49 -3.98 21.04
C ARG A 126 -3.96 -4.08 22.48
N TYR A 127 -5.12 -4.70 22.64
CA TYR A 127 -5.66 -5.10 23.93
C TYR A 127 -5.90 -6.61 23.90
N TYR A 128 -5.47 -7.30 24.96
CA TYR A 128 -5.54 -8.75 25.09
C TYR A 128 -6.59 -9.09 26.16
N LEU A 129 -7.54 -9.96 25.81
CA LEU A 129 -8.58 -10.40 26.74
C LEU A 129 -8.06 -11.40 27.80
N LYS A 130 -6.95 -12.08 27.52
CA LYS A 130 -6.23 -12.98 28.44
C LYS A 130 -4.81 -12.45 28.65
N ASP A 131 -4.33 -12.46 29.89
CA ASP A 131 -2.96 -12.06 30.21
C ASP A 131 -1.97 -12.90 29.39
N GLN A 132 -1.05 -12.21 28.74
CA GLN A 132 -0.03 -12.86 27.93
C GLN A 132 1.08 -13.47 28.77
N ASN A 133 1.31 -13.03 30.01
CA ASN A 133 2.45 -13.49 30.83
C ASN A 133 2.34 -14.95 31.30
N ASP A 134 1.14 -15.52 31.35
CA ASP A 134 0.88 -16.84 31.95
C ASP A 134 1.55 -18.00 31.18
N ASP A 135 1.64 -17.89 29.85
CA ASP A 135 2.04 -19.03 29.00
C ASP A 135 3.57 -19.27 28.98
N THR A 136 4.37 -18.47 29.70
CA THR A 136 5.86 -18.57 29.69
C THR A 136 6.43 -19.31 30.90
N GLU A 137 5.63 -19.60 31.92
CA GLU A 137 6.11 -20.25 33.16
C GLU A 137 6.11 -21.79 33.10
N GLU A 138 5.51 -22.42 32.08
CA GLU A 138 5.36 -23.88 32.01
C GLU A 138 6.51 -24.65 31.33
N ILE A 139 7.60 -23.99 30.91
CA ILE A 139 8.79 -24.69 30.39
C ILE A 139 9.94 -24.53 31.41
N LYS A 140 9.94 -25.37 32.45
CA LYS A 140 11.08 -25.58 33.35
C LYS A 140 11.35 -27.07 33.53
#